data_AF-A0A9R0DEY9-F1
#
_entry.id   AF-A0A9R0DEY9-F1
#
_cell.length_a   1.000
_cell.length_b   1.000
_cell.length_c   1.000
_cell.angle_alpha   90.00
_cell.angle_beta   90.00
_cell.angle_gamma   90.00
#
_symmetry.space_group_name_H-M   'P 1'
#
loop_
_entity.id
_entity.type
_entity.pdbx_description
1 polymer ?
#
loop_
_entity_poly.entity_id
_entity_poly.type
_entity_poly.pdbx_seq_one_letter_code
_entity_poly.pdbx_strand_id
1 'polypeptide(L)'
;MTNPFGVSQAEYNLIKQQAQRRSELRKEFLKQKTNPFKHASEAGYVFDPAMQKFLSMKVTQLEHFQANTRTSLFGICTIIIPMFTYGYVLWKHRTTREEQIRKGELVYKDRMFKLQ
;
A
#
# COMPACT_ATOMS: atom_id res chain seq x y z
N MET A 1 20.46 35.19 14.07
CA MET A 1 19.64 36.42 14.01
C MET A 1 18.27 36.02 13.50
N THR A 2 17.22 36.28 14.28
CA THR A 2 15.83 35.87 13.98
C THR A 2 15.17 36.89 13.06
N ASN A 3 14.51 36.41 12.01
CA ASN A 3 13.73 37.26 11.10
C ASN A 3 12.47 37.83 11.79
N PRO A 4 11.81 38.86 11.22
CA PRO A 4 10.59 39.45 11.77
C PRO A 4 9.42 38.46 11.97
N PHE A 5 9.52 37.26 11.39
CA PHE A 5 8.54 36.17 11.52
C PHE A 5 8.87 35.17 12.63
N GLY A 6 9.91 35.39 13.44
CA GLY A 6 10.32 34.49 14.53
C GLY A 6 11.00 33.20 14.07
N VAL A 7 11.33 33.09 12.78
CA VAL A 7 11.92 31.90 12.15
C VAL A 7 13.43 32.13 11.92
N SER A 8 14.23 31.05 11.95
CA SER A 8 15.65 31.12 11.58
C SER A 8 15.81 31.56 10.11
N GLN A 9 16.91 32.25 9.79
CA GLN A 9 17.18 32.70 8.41
C GLN A 9 17.19 31.54 7.40
N ALA A 10 17.72 30.39 7.81
CA ALA A 10 17.81 29.20 6.96
C ALA A 10 16.41 28.61 6.65
N GLU A 11 15.58 28.49 7.68
CA GLU A 11 14.20 28.01 7.55
C GLU A 11 13.34 28.96 6.71
N TYR A 12 13.51 30.28 6.89
CA TYR A 12 12.85 31.29 6.07
C TYR A 12 13.19 31.14 4.58
N ASN A 13 14.48 30.93 4.28
CA ASN A 13 14.93 30.70 2.90
C ASN A 13 14.34 29.42 2.31
N LEU A 14 14.25 28.33 3.10
CA LEU A 14 13.60 27.08 2.68
C LEU A 14 12.12 27.28 2.35
N ILE A 15 11.37 27.98 3.22
CA ILE A 15 9.95 28.28 3.01
C ILE A 15 9.76 29.09 1.73
N LYS A 16 10.61 30.10 1.52
CA LYS A 16 10.58 30.94 0.32
C LYS A 16 10.80 30.10 -0.96
N GLN A 17 11.78 29.18 -0.95
CA GLN A 17 12.05 28.29 -2.08
C GLN A 17 10.90 27.30 -2.34
N GLN A 18 10.25 26.78 -1.29
CA GLN A 18 9.07 25.92 -1.43
C GLN A 18 7.88 26.67 -2.01
N ALA A 19 7.62 27.89 -1.53
CA ALA A 19 6.56 28.74 -2.04
C ALA A 19 6.78 29.10 -3.51
N GLN A 20 8.03 29.42 -3.88
CA GLN A 20 8.43 29.70 -5.25
C GLN A 20 8.14 28.49 -6.16
N ARG A 21 8.65 27.29 -5.82
CA ARG A 21 8.39 26.06 -6.61
C ARG A 21 6.89 25.77 -6.77
N ARG A 22 6.11 25.92 -5.69
CA ARG A 22 4.65 25.72 -5.76
C ARG A 22 3.98 26.72 -6.71
N SER A 23 4.43 27.97 -6.68
CA SER A 23 3.90 29.02 -7.57
C SER A 23 4.22 28.74 -9.03
N GLU A 24 5.42 28.24 -9.33
CA GLU A 24 5.87 27.88 -10.68
C GLU A 24 5.05 26.72 -11.24
N LEU A 25 4.95 25.61 -10.49
CA LEU A 25 4.14 24.44 -10.89
C LEU A 25 2.66 24.80 -11.09
N ARG A 26 2.10 25.66 -10.23
CA ARG A 26 0.72 26.13 -10.39
C ARG A 26 0.55 26.96 -11.65
N LYS A 27 1.50 27.85 -11.98
CA LYS A 27 1.47 28.66 -13.20
C LYS A 27 1.51 27.77 -14.45
N GLU A 28 2.37 26.75 -14.46
CA GLU A 28 2.44 25.78 -15.56
C GLU A 28 1.13 25.01 -15.72
N PHE A 29 0.57 24.50 -14.63
CA PHE A 29 -0.71 23.78 -14.65
C PHE A 29 -1.85 24.67 -15.17
N LEU A 30 -1.96 25.91 -14.67
CA LEU A 30 -2.97 26.85 -15.13
C LEU A 30 -2.81 27.16 -16.61
N LYS A 31 -1.58 27.43 -17.08
CA LYS A 31 -1.29 27.67 -18.51
C LYS A 31 -1.78 26.53 -19.40
N GLN A 32 -1.56 25.28 -18.97
CA GLN A 32 -1.98 24.11 -19.74
C GLN A 32 -3.50 23.88 -19.68
N LYS A 33 -4.11 24.09 -18.51
CA LYS A 33 -5.54 23.89 -18.28
C LYS A 33 -6.40 24.94 -18.99
N THR A 34 -5.96 26.20 -19.02
CA THR A 34 -6.73 27.29 -19.65
C THR A 34 -6.54 27.36 -21.15
N ASN A 35 -5.67 26.55 -21.76
CA ASN A 35 -5.43 26.56 -23.20
C ASN A 35 -6.58 25.83 -23.94
N PRO A 36 -7.40 26.54 -24.74
CA PRO A 36 -8.55 25.94 -25.42
C PRO A 36 -8.15 24.96 -26.53
N PHE A 37 -7.02 25.20 -27.21
CA PHE A 37 -6.56 24.36 -28.31
C PHE A 37 -6.03 23.01 -27.83
N LYS A 38 -5.44 22.98 -26.62
CA LYS A 38 -4.90 21.73 -26.04
C LYS A 38 -6.01 20.74 -25.67
N HIS A 39 -7.15 21.23 -25.20
CA HIS A 39 -8.32 20.39 -24.92
C HIS A 39 -9.01 19.88 -26.19
N ALA A 40 -8.81 20.53 -27.34
CA ALA A 40 -9.38 20.11 -28.62
C ALA A 40 -8.51 19.07 -29.35
N SER A 41 -7.20 19.02 -29.10
CA SER A 41 -6.25 18.14 -29.81
C SER A 41 -5.90 16.83 -29.10
N GLU A 42 -5.96 16.78 -27.77
CA GLU A 42 -5.59 15.61 -26.96
C GLU A 42 -6.73 15.20 -26.01
N ALA A 43 -6.62 14.00 -25.42
CA ALA A 43 -7.52 13.55 -24.36
C ALA A 43 -7.61 14.62 -23.26
N GLY A 44 -8.83 14.97 -22.84
CA GLY A 44 -9.17 16.18 -22.06
C GLY A 44 -8.60 16.30 -20.63
N TYR A 45 -7.42 15.74 -20.35
CA TYR A 45 -6.71 15.84 -19.07
C TYR A 45 -5.33 16.50 -19.24
N VAL A 46 -4.85 17.13 -18.17
CA VAL A 46 -3.48 17.68 -18.12
C VAL A 46 -2.56 16.58 -17.60
N PHE A 47 -1.60 16.17 -18.44
CA PHE A 47 -0.59 15.19 -18.05
C PHE A 47 0.33 15.75 -16.95
N ASP A 48 0.44 15.03 -15.83
CA ASP A 48 1.36 15.36 -14.73
C ASP A 48 2.55 14.36 -14.69
N PRO A 49 3.78 14.81 -15.01
CA PRO A 49 4.97 13.98 -14.92
C PRO A 49 5.24 13.45 -13.51
N ALA A 50 4.87 14.20 -12.45
CA ALA A 50 5.10 13.77 -11.07
C ALA A 50 4.21 12.57 -10.71
N MET A 51 2.94 12.61 -11.13
CA MET A 51 2.02 11.48 -10.97
C MET A 51 2.50 10.25 -11.74
N GLN A 52 2.96 10.40 -12.99
CA GLN A 52 3.51 9.27 -13.75
C GLN A 52 4.73 8.67 -13.03
N LYS A 53 5.69 9.49 -12.57
CA LYS A 53 6.87 9.01 -11.84
C LYS A 53 6.47 8.24 -10.58
N PHE A 54 5.48 8.72 -9.83
CA PHE A 54 4.99 8.03 -8.65
C PHE A 54 4.39 6.66 -8.98
N LEU A 55 3.60 6.58 -10.05
CA LEU A 55 3.05 5.31 -10.53
C LEU A 55 4.14 4.36 -11.01
N SER A 56 5.10 4.86 -11.80
CA SER A 56 6.26 4.07 -12.25
C SER A 56 7.03 3.49 -11.07
N MET A 57 7.31 4.30 -10.04
CA MET A 57 8.01 3.85 -8.82
C MET A 57 7.24 2.78 -8.04
N LYS A 58 5.89 2.77 -8.12
CA LYS A 58 5.09 1.71 -7.51
C LYS A 58 5.20 0.39 -8.28
N VAL A 59 5.26 0.47 -9.60
CA VAL A 59 5.39 -0.72 -10.45
C VAL A 59 6.78 -1.32 -10.35
N THR A 60 7.83 -0.49 -10.27
CA THR A 60 9.23 -0.94 -10.17
C THR A 60 9.69 -1.24 -8.74
N GLN A 61 8.78 -1.41 -7.78
CA GLN A 61 9.13 -1.68 -6.37
C GLN A 61 10.01 -2.92 -6.19
N LEU A 62 9.78 -3.96 -7.01
CA LEU A 62 10.57 -5.20 -6.95
C LEU A 62 12.01 -5.00 -7.43
N GLU A 63 12.25 -4.12 -8.40
CA GLU A 63 13.61 -3.83 -8.91
C GLU A 63 14.47 -3.14 -7.84
N HIS A 64 13.84 -2.40 -6.95
CA HIS A 64 14.49 -1.71 -5.84
C HIS A 64 14.43 -2.48 -4.51
N PHE A 65 13.94 -3.72 -4.53
CA PHE A 65 13.86 -4.53 -3.32
C PHE A 65 15.26 -4.90 -2.81
N GLN A 66 15.48 -4.71 -1.52
CA GLN A 66 16.69 -5.14 -0.82
C GLN A 66 16.32 -6.07 0.33
N ALA A 67 16.94 -7.25 0.35
CA ALA A 67 16.76 -8.20 1.44
C ALA A 67 17.46 -7.68 2.70
N ASN A 68 16.65 -7.25 3.68
CA ASN A 68 17.10 -6.82 5.00
C ASN A 68 16.42 -7.68 6.09
N THR A 69 16.99 -7.73 7.28
CA THR A 69 16.41 -8.37 8.47
C THR A 69 14.96 -7.94 8.71
N ARG A 70 14.66 -6.64 8.58
CA ARG A 70 13.30 -6.10 8.75
C ARG A 70 12.33 -6.60 7.69
N THR A 71 12.74 -6.62 6.42
CA THR A 71 11.87 -7.06 5.31
C THR A 71 11.63 -8.56 5.35
N SER A 72 12.66 -9.33 5.70
CA SER A 72 12.56 -10.79 5.87
C SER A 72 11.65 -11.14 7.05
N LEU A 73 11.80 -10.46 8.20
CA LEU A 73 10.93 -10.68 9.36
C LEU A 73 9.47 -10.34 9.02
N PHE A 74 9.22 -9.24 8.30
CA PHE A 74 7.88 -8.91 7.83
C PHE A 74 7.29 -10.01 6.94
N GLY A 75 8.07 -10.54 5.99
CA GLY A 75 7.65 -11.66 5.14
C GLY A 75 7.31 -12.92 5.94
N ILE A 76 8.12 -13.29 6.93
CA ILE A 76 7.85 -14.43 7.81
C ILE A 76 6.55 -14.23 8.59
N CYS A 77 6.38 -13.05 9.20
CA CYS A 77 5.21 -12.76 10.02
C CYS A 77 3.91 -12.68 9.22
N THR A 78 3.97 -12.18 7.98
CA THR A 78 2.77 -11.94 7.16
C THR A 78 2.38 -13.11 6.28
N ILE A 79 3.34 -13.96 5.88
CA ILE A 79 3.09 -15.06 4.96
C ILE A 79 3.18 -16.40 5.69
N ILE A 80 4.33 -16.64 6.34
CA ILE A 80 4.65 -17.96 6.88
C ILE A 80 3.77 -18.28 8.10
N ILE A 81 3.68 -17.35 9.06
CA ILE A 81 2.90 -17.57 10.28
C ILE A 81 1.41 -17.82 9.98
N PRO A 82 0.71 -17.00 9.15
CA PRO A 82 -0.69 -17.26 8.81
C PRO A 82 -0.91 -18.60 8.11
N MET A 83 0.02 -19.00 7.23
CA MET A 83 -0.08 -20.28 6.53
C MET A 83 -0.02 -21.47 7.50
N PHE A 84 0.96 -21.48 8.42
CA PHE A 84 1.11 -22.55 9.40
C PHE A 84 -0.01 -22.54 10.45
N THR A 85 -0.41 -21.38 10.93
CA THR A 85 -1.51 -21.27 11.90
C THR A 85 -2.83 -21.77 11.33
N TYR A 86 -3.16 -21.39 10.10
CA TYR A 86 -4.36 -21.89 9.42
C TYR A 86 -4.31 -23.42 9.24
N GLY A 87 -3.17 -23.95 8.78
CA GLY A 87 -2.96 -25.39 8.64
C GLY A 87 -3.13 -26.14 9.96
N TYR A 88 -2.56 -25.63 11.05
CA TYR A 88 -2.67 -26.23 12.38
C TYR A 88 -4.11 -26.19 12.92
N VAL A 89 -4.82 -25.07 12.77
CA VAL A 89 -6.22 -24.95 13.20
C VAL A 89 -7.10 -25.95 12.48
N LEU A 90 -6.93 -26.07 11.16
CA LEU A 90 -7.69 -27.02 10.35
C LEU A 90 -7.37 -28.47 10.71
N TRP A 91 -6.09 -28.81 10.89
CA TRP A 91 -5.68 -30.13 11.33
C TRP A 91 -6.26 -30.48 12.70
N LYS A 92 -6.11 -29.60 13.68
CA LYS A 92 -6.65 -29.78 15.03
C LYS A 92 -8.16 -29.98 15.00
N HIS A 93 -8.88 -29.14 14.27
CA HIS A 93 -10.34 -29.26 14.13
C HIS A 93 -10.75 -30.60 13.51
N ARG A 94 -10.03 -31.07 12.48
CA ARG A 94 -10.28 -32.39 11.86
C ARG A 94 -10.04 -33.53 12.84
N THR A 95 -8.87 -33.56 13.48
CA THR A 95 -8.50 -34.63 14.41
C THR A 95 -9.44 -34.69 15.61
N THR A 96 -9.74 -33.56 16.25
CA THR A 96 -10.68 -33.51 17.37
C THR A 96 -12.07 -33.99 16.96
N ARG A 97 -12.54 -33.62 15.77
CA ARG A 97 -13.84 -34.07 15.27
C ARG A 97 -13.87 -35.56 14.98
N GLU A 98 -12.82 -36.11 14.37
CA GLU A 98 -12.69 -37.56 14.14
C GLU A 98 -12.66 -38.34 15.46
N GLU A 99 -11.97 -37.82 16.48
CA GLU A 99 -11.97 -38.41 17.82
C GLU A 99 -13.36 -38.42 18.46
N GLN A 100 -14.11 -37.30 18.40
CA GLN A 100 -15.48 -37.22 18.90
C GLN A 100 -16.42 -38.21 18.21
N ILE A 101 -16.24 -38.41 16.90
CA ILE A 101 -16.99 -39.40 16.13
C ILE A 101 -16.66 -40.82 16.60
N ARG A 102 -15.39 -41.14 16.84
CA ARG A 102 -14.94 -42.47 17.32
C ARG A 102 -15.39 -42.78 18.74
N LYS A 103 -15.43 -41.77 19.62
CA LYS A 103 -15.92 -41.89 21.00
C LYS A 103 -17.45 -41.98 21.09
N GLY A 104 -18.16 -41.65 20.01
CA GLY A 104 -19.63 -41.61 19.99
C GLY A 104 -20.23 -40.35 20.64
N GLU A 105 -19.40 -39.35 20.97
CA GLU A 105 -19.84 -38.07 21.54
C GLU A 105 -20.66 -37.25 20.52
N LEU A 106 -20.42 -37.46 19.22
CA LEU A 106 -21.10 -36.74 18.15
C LEU A 106 -22.25 -37.58 17.56
N VAL A 107 -23.48 -37.09 17.74
CA VAL A 107 -24.70 -37.71 17.23
C VAL A 107 -24.64 -37.80 15.70
N TYR A 108 -25.09 -38.93 15.13
CA TYR A 108 -25.01 -39.20 13.70
C TYR A 108 -25.66 -38.10 12.83
N LYS A 109 -26.73 -37.47 13.32
CA LYS A 109 -27.44 -36.38 12.63
C LYS A 109 -26.56 -35.13 12.41
N ASP A 110 -25.59 -34.87 13.28
CA ASP A 110 -24.75 -33.66 13.28
C ASP A 110 -23.41 -33.85 12.52
N ARG A 111 -23.21 -35.03 11.93
CA ARG A 111 -22.05 -35.32 11.07
C ARG A 111 -22.23 -34.63 9.72
N MET A 112 -21.24 -33.86 9.27
CA MET A 112 -21.32 -33.14 7.98
C MET A 112 -21.16 -34.06 6.76
N PHE A 113 -20.33 -35.11 6.86
CA PHE A 113 -20.07 -36.05 5.77
C PHE A 113 -20.59 -37.44 6.17
N LYS A 114 -21.84 -37.75 5.79
CA LYS A 114 -22.56 -38.96 6.22
C LYS A 114 -22.43 -40.14 5.24
N LEU A 115 -22.13 -39.86 3.96
CA LEU A 115 -22.31 -40.77 2.83
C LEU A 115 -21.07 -40.86 1.91
N GLN A 116 -19.89 -40.48 2.38
CA GLN A 116 -18.63 -40.68 1.66
C GLN A 116 -17.92 -41.93 2.16
#